data_AF-A0A2E0UZF2-F1
#
_entry.id   AF-A0A2E0UZF2-F1
#
_cell.length_a   1.000
_cell.length_b   1.000
_cell.length_c   1.000
_cell.angle_alpha   90.00
_cell.angle_beta   90.00
_cell.angle_gamma   90.00
#
_symmetry.space_group_name_H-M   'P 1'
#
loop_
_entity.id
_entity.type
_entity.pdbx_description
1 polymer ?
#
loop_
_entity_poly.entity_id
_entity_poly.type
_entity_poly.pdbx_seq_one_letter_code
_entity_poly.pdbx_strand_id
1 'polypeptide(L)'
;MPGIIDPLTFHVDDLPGIWSPVQWEQTKEEQIMELETQAAASLMLSVDIPEAMLRLILNETEIVSTRTPPEGYDETEQGEWDDEIVTFKFKKGIKLETMKRENDHLLAVYNFANNGTWAIEVTPNRVVIEKI
;
A
#
# COMPACT_ATOMS: atom_id res chain seq x y z
N MET A 1 20.59 22.33 -4.84
CA MET A 1 19.14 22.18 -5.08
C MET A 1 18.95 20.79 -5.66
N PRO A 2 18.35 19.82 -4.95
CA PRO A 2 18.16 18.50 -5.52
C PRO A 2 16.88 18.54 -6.35
N GLY A 3 17.02 18.87 -7.64
CA GLY A 3 15.94 18.90 -8.62
C GLY A 3 15.87 17.64 -9.49
N ILE A 4 16.53 16.56 -9.07
CA ILE A 4 16.58 15.29 -9.80
C ILE A 4 16.06 14.24 -8.84
N ILE A 5 14.88 13.70 -9.15
CA ILE A 5 14.35 12.51 -8.50
C ILE A 5 15.00 11.34 -9.24
N ASP A 6 15.94 10.67 -8.59
CA ASP A 6 16.56 9.47 -9.13
C ASP A 6 15.62 8.26 -8.91
N PRO A 7 15.08 7.65 -9.97
CA PRO A 7 14.12 6.56 -9.86
C PRO A 7 14.76 5.24 -9.39
N LEU A 8 16.09 5.13 -9.43
CA LEU A 8 16.81 3.96 -8.94
C LEU A 8 17.00 3.98 -7.41
N THR A 9 16.87 5.14 -6.77
CA THR A 9 17.07 5.34 -5.32
C THR A 9 15.79 5.69 -4.56
N PHE A 10 14.63 5.57 -5.20
CA PHE A 10 13.35 5.88 -4.58
C PHE A 10 12.96 4.82 -3.51
N HIS A 11 13.52 4.99 -2.31
CA HIS A 11 13.06 4.39 -1.05
C HIS A 11 12.50 5.51 -0.17
N VAL A 12 11.21 5.43 0.16
CA VAL A 12 10.49 6.41 0.98
C VAL A 12 10.62 5.98 2.44
N ASP A 13 11.74 6.30 3.08
CA ASP A 13 11.90 6.05 4.52
C ASP A 13 12.44 7.29 5.24
N ASP A 14 11.49 8.02 5.80
CA ASP A 14 11.41 8.40 7.22
C ASP A 14 10.04 9.07 7.39
N LEU A 15 8.96 8.35 7.05
CA LEU A 15 7.64 8.78 7.50
C LEU A 15 7.61 8.51 9.02
N PRO A 16 7.26 9.52 9.85
CA PRO A 16 7.26 9.34 11.29
C PRO A 16 6.42 8.11 11.63
N GLY A 17 7.03 7.13 12.30
CA GLY A 17 6.35 5.90 12.73
C GLY A 17 5.03 6.25 13.39
N ILE A 18 3.96 5.49 13.14
CA ILE A 18 2.58 5.85 13.49
C ILE A 18 2.50 6.35 14.95
N TRP A 19 2.36 7.66 15.14
CA TRP A 19 2.11 8.27 16.44
C TRP A 19 0.60 8.40 16.61
N SER A 20 -0.02 7.44 17.30
CA SER A 20 -1.39 7.63 17.79
C SER A 20 -1.33 8.08 19.25
N PRO A 21 -1.57 9.37 19.57
CA PRO A 21 -1.63 9.83 20.94
C PRO A 21 -2.94 9.35 21.58
N VAL A 22 -2.90 8.20 22.26
CA VAL A 22 -4.01 7.74 23.11
C VAL A 22 -4.03 8.59 24.39
N GLN A 23 -4.64 9.77 24.34
CA GLN A 23 -4.62 10.73 25.46
C GLN A 23 -5.80 10.59 26.44
N TRP A 24 -6.66 9.58 26.34
CA TRP A 24 -7.81 9.38 27.23
C TRP A 24 -8.41 7.96 27.12
N GLU A 25 -9.24 7.56 28.09
CA GLU A 25 -9.97 6.27 28.06
C GLU A 25 -10.95 6.23 26.89
N GLN A 26 -10.75 5.27 26.00
CA GLN A 26 -11.57 5.06 24.81
C GLN A 26 -12.72 4.08 25.05
N THR A 27 -13.83 4.30 24.38
CA THR A 27 -14.87 3.28 24.24
C THR A 27 -14.37 2.09 23.40
N LYS A 28 -15.08 0.96 23.44
CA LYS A 28 -14.72 -0.20 22.61
C LYS A 28 -14.80 0.11 21.12
N GLU A 29 -15.78 0.91 20.73
CA GLU A 29 -15.96 1.35 19.35
C GLU A 29 -14.80 2.24 18.88
N GLU A 30 -14.33 3.15 19.74
CA GLU A 30 -13.18 4.00 19.46
C GLU A 30 -11.88 3.18 19.34
N GLN A 31 -11.70 2.18 20.20
CA GLN A 31 -10.55 1.27 20.12
C GLN A 31 -10.52 0.49 18.81
N ILE A 32 -11.67 -0.01 18.34
CA ILE A 32 -11.77 -0.73 17.07
C ILE A 32 -11.46 0.22 15.90
N MET A 33 -12.05 1.42 15.91
CA MET A 33 -11.81 2.41 14.86
C MET A 33 -10.33 2.84 14.80
N GLU A 34 -9.68 3.01 15.95
CA GLU A 34 -8.26 3.32 15.99
C GLU A 34 -7.42 2.16 15.45
N LEU A 35 -7.70 0.93 15.86
CA LEU A 35 -7.00 -0.26 15.36
C LEU A 35 -7.12 -0.38 13.84
N GLU A 36 -8.32 -0.21 13.28
CA GLU A 36 -8.56 -0.23 11.84
C GLU A 36 -7.82 0.91 11.12
N THR A 37 -7.79 2.11 11.71
CA THR A 37 -7.07 3.26 11.15
C THR A 37 -5.55 3.00 11.12
N GLN A 38 -4.99 2.46 12.19
CA GLN A 38 -3.58 2.10 12.27
C GLN A 38 -3.23 0.95 11.32
N ALA A 39 -4.10 -0.05 11.20
CA ALA A 39 -3.93 -1.14 10.26
C ALA A 39 -3.96 -0.65 8.81
N ALA A 40 -4.85 0.29 8.49
CA ALA A 40 -4.94 0.88 7.15
C ALA A 40 -3.66 1.68 6.81
N ALA A 41 -3.17 2.49 7.76
CA ALA A 41 -1.91 3.20 7.60
C ALA A 41 -0.72 2.24 7.44
N SER A 42 -0.66 1.18 8.23
CA SER A 42 0.40 0.16 8.15
C SER A 42 0.38 -0.59 6.81
N LEU A 43 -0.80 -0.95 6.31
CA LEU A 43 -0.95 -1.57 5.00
C LEU A 43 -0.52 -0.64 3.87
N MET A 44 -0.89 0.64 3.94
CA MET A 44 -0.44 1.65 2.97
C MET A 44 1.08 1.84 2.97
N LEU A 45 1.74 1.68 4.12
CA LEU A 45 3.21 1.71 4.21
C LEU A 45 3.88 0.43 3.69
N SER A 46 3.16 -0.70 3.67
CA SER A 46 3.72 -2.00 3.26
C SER A 46 3.73 -2.23 1.75
N VAL A 47 2.96 -1.44 0.98
CA VAL A 47 2.89 -1.55 -0.48
C VAL A 47 3.90 -0.64 -1.17
N ASP A 48 4.14 -0.89 -2.46
CA ASP A 48 5.00 0.00 -3.24
C ASP A 48 4.37 1.40 -3.38
N ILE A 49 5.22 2.41 -3.58
CA ILE A 49 4.77 3.80 -3.64
C ILE A 49 3.82 4.06 -4.81
N PRO A 50 4.04 3.51 -6.02
CA PRO A 50 3.08 3.67 -7.11
C PRO A 50 1.68 3.14 -6.76
N GLU A 51 1.57 1.95 -6.15
CA GLU A 51 0.29 1.43 -5.67
C GLU A 51 -0.33 2.33 -4.60
N ALA A 52 0.46 2.73 -3.59
CA ALA A 52 -0.01 3.64 -2.53
C ALA A 52 -0.57 4.94 -3.11
N MET A 53 0.12 5.54 -4.09
CA MET A 53 -0.33 6.74 -4.79
C MET A 53 -1.65 6.51 -5.51
N LEU A 54 -1.81 5.41 -6.25
CA LEU A 54 -3.08 5.09 -6.92
C LEU A 54 -4.22 4.90 -5.93
N ARG A 55 -3.98 4.17 -4.84
CA ARG A 55 -4.99 3.95 -3.79
C ARG A 55 -5.46 5.27 -3.18
N LEU A 56 -4.54 6.21 -2.91
CA LEU A 56 -4.89 7.53 -2.39
C LEU A 56 -5.68 8.36 -3.41
N ILE A 57 -5.24 8.40 -4.67
CA ILE A 57 -5.90 9.19 -5.72
C ILE A 57 -7.31 8.67 -6.02
N LEU A 58 -7.49 7.36 -6.02
CA LEU A 58 -8.77 6.71 -6.30
C LEU A 58 -9.66 6.58 -5.04
N ASN A 59 -9.16 6.98 -3.87
CA ASN A 59 -9.83 6.80 -2.58
C ASN A 59 -10.17 5.32 -2.29
N GLU A 60 -9.22 4.42 -2.58
CA GLU A 60 -9.32 2.96 -2.45
C GLU A 60 -8.39 2.43 -1.36
N THR A 61 -8.45 3.06 -0.18
CA THR A 61 -7.65 2.73 1.00
C THR A 61 -8.41 1.93 2.04
N GLU A 62 -9.70 1.62 1.81
CA GLU A 62 -10.50 0.80 2.71
C GLU A 62 -9.87 -0.59 2.88
N ILE A 63 -9.88 -1.07 4.12
CA ILE A 63 -9.36 -2.39 4.50
C ILE A 63 -10.48 -3.27 5.04
N VAL A 64 -10.23 -4.57 5.08
CA VAL A 64 -11.08 -5.56 5.74
C VAL A 64 -10.20 -6.50 6.56
N SER A 65 -10.70 -6.93 7.72
CA SER A 65 -10.07 -7.98 8.49
C SER A 65 -10.20 -9.33 7.77
N THR A 66 -9.18 -10.16 7.85
CA THR A 66 -9.19 -11.55 7.39
C THR A 66 -8.46 -12.43 8.40
N ARG A 67 -8.71 -13.75 8.36
CA ARG A 67 -8.00 -14.75 9.18
C ARG A 67 -7.14 -15.68 8.34
N THR A 68 -7.09 -15.40 7.05
CA THR A 68 -6.29 -16.15 6.10
C THR A 68 -4.87 -15.60 6.09
N PRO A 69 -3.87 -16.45 5.80
CA PRO A 69 -2.52 -15.98 5.54
C PRO A 69 -2.48 -14.99 4.36
N PRO A 70 -1.45 -14.13 4.30
CA PRO A 70 -1.22 -13.26 3.15
C PRO A 70 -0.89 -14.08 1.89
N GLU A 71 -1.05 -13.46 0.72
CA GLU A 71 -0.69 -14.10 -0.55
C GLU A 71 0.81 -14.42 -0.57
N GLY A 72 1.15 -15.65 -0.97
CA GLY A 72 2.55 -16.13 -1.00
C GLY A 72 3.09 -16.67 0.32
N TYR A 73 2.27 -16.79 1.37
CA TYR A 73 2.68 -17.46 2.61
C TYR A 73 3.00 -18.95 2.35
N ASP A 74 4.16 -19.40 2.83
CA ASP A 74 4.63 -20.79 2.72
C ASP A 74 4.72 -21.42 4.11
N GLU A 75 3.80 -22.34 4.41
CA GLU A 75 3.75 -23.05 5.68
C GLU A 75 5.01 -23.90 5.95
N THR A 76 5.73 -24.30 4.91
CA THR A 76 6.95 -25.11 5.01
C THR A 76 8.11 -24.29 5.56
N GLU A 77 8.22 -23.03 5.13
CA GLU A 77 9.30 -22.11 5.53
C GLU A 77 8.92 -21.27 6.75
N GLN A 78 7.63 -20.96 6.90
CA GLN A 78 7.12 -19.98 7.88
C GLN A 78 6.33 -20.61 9.03
N GLY A 79 6.11 -21.93 8.99
CA GLY A 79 5.34 -22.67 9.99
C GLY A 79 3.85 -22.73 9.68
N GLU A 80 3.10 -23.52 10.46
CA GLU A 80 1.65 -23.62 10.32
C GLU A 80 0.98 -22.28 10.67
N TRP A 81 -0.02 -21.89 9.88
CA TRP A 81 -0.80 -20.69 10.13
C TRP A 81 -1.74 -20.88 11.32
N ASP A 82 -1.82 -19.87 12.21
CA ASP A 82 -2.76 -19.86 13.33
C ASP A 82 -4.05 -19.12 12.93
N ASP A 83 -5.15 -19.86 12.87
CA ASP A 83 -6.48 -19.37 12.51
C ASP A 83 -7.08 -18.36 13.51
N GLU A 84 -6.49 -18.21 14.70
CA GLU A 84 -6.86 -17.17 15.67
C GLU A 84 -6.26 -15.79 15.32
N ILE A 85 -5.26 -15.75 14.42
CA ILE A 85 -4.63 -14.49 13.98
C ILE A 85 -5.59 -13.71 13.09
N VAL A 86 -5.82 -12.44 13.47
CA VAL A 86 -6.51 -11.48 12.63
C VAL A 86 -5.47 -10.66 11.86
N THR A 87 -5.56 -10.72 10.54
CA THR A 87 -4.81 -9.87 9.62
C THR A 87 -5.75 -8.88 8.92
N PHE A 88 -5.16 -7.94 8.18
CA PHE A 88 -5.91 -6.97 7.40
C PHE A 88 -5.44 -7.01 5.94
N LYS A 89 -6.35 -6.74 5.02
CA LYS A 89 -6.03 -6.54 3.60
C LYS A 89 -6.87 -5.42 3.02
N PHE A 90 -6.42 -4.85 1.90
CA PHE A 90 -7.25 -3.92 1.16
C PHE A 90 -8.55 -4.58 0.70
N LYS A 91 -9.65 -3.86 0.86
CA LYS A 91 -10.99 -4.32 0.47
C LYS A 91 -11.09 -4.55 -1.04
N LYS A 92 -10.44 -3.68 -1.82
CA LYS A 92 -10.31 -3.83 -3.27
C LYS A 92 -8.90 -4.28 -3.63
N GLY A 93 -8.86 -5.37 -4.38
CA GLY A 93 -7.63 -5.87 -4.98
C GLY A 93 -7.15 -4.92 -6.08
N ILE A 94 -5.83 -4.83 -6.17
CA ILE A 94 -5.12 -4.21 -7.27
C ILE A 94 -4.10 -5.25 -7.74
N LYS A 95 -3.83 -5.29 -9.04
CA LYS A 95 -2.86 -6.21 -9.60
C LYS A 95 -1.87 -5.44 -10.46
N LEU A 96 -0.58 -5.58 -10.17
CA LEU A 96 0.47 -5.10 -11.06
C LEU A 96 0.51 -6.00 -12.31
N GLU A 97 0.19 -5.45 -13.47
CA GLU A 97 0.17 -6.18 -14.75
C GLU A 97 1.51 -6.07 -15.47
N THR A 98 2.17 -4.92 -15.41
CA THR A 98 3.45 -4.70 -16.08
C THR A 98 4.27 -3.68 -15.31
N MET A 99 5.56 -3.95 -15.19
CA MET A 99 6.53 -3.00 -14.65
C MET A 99 7.76 -2.99 -15.55
N LYS A 100 8.20 -1.78 -15.92
CA LYS A 100 9.46 -1.54 -16.62
C LYS A 100 10.23 -0.50 -15.84
N ARG A 101 11.47 -0.82 -15.47
CA ARG A 101 12.38 0.07 -14.77
C ARG A 101 13.67 0.20 -15.56
N GLU A 102 14.00 1.43 -15.90
CA GLU A 102 15.23 1.86 -16.57
C GLU A 102 15.86 2.99 -15.75
N ASN A 103 17.08 3.41 -16.09
CA ASN A 103 17.85 4.36 -15.27
C ASN A 103 17.12 5.68 -14.95
N ASP A 104 16.29 6.17 -15.87
CA ASP A 104 15.57 7.44 -15.76
C ASP A 104 14.08 7.29 -16.10
N HIS A 105 13.55 6.06 -15.98
CA HIS A 105 12.19 5.77 -16.36
C HIS A 105 11.61 4.62 -15.55
N LEU A 106 10.44 4.83 -14.97
CA LEU A 106 9.62 3.78 -14.39
C LEU A 106 8.24 3.85 -15.03
N LEU A 107 7.80 2.74 -15.59
CA LEU A 107 6.42 2.52 -15.98
C LEU A 107 5.84 1.38 -15.14
N ALA A 108 4.78 1.65 -14.40
CA ALA A 108 4.02 0.64 -13.68
C ALA A 108 2.56 0.69 -14.14
N VAL A 109 2.02 -0.46 -14.56
CA VAL A 109 0.65 -0.61 -15.03
C VAL A 109 -0.10 -1.51 -14.06
N TYR A 110 -1.17 -0.98 -13.49
CA TYR A 110 -2.00 -1.67 -12.52
C TYR A 110 -3.41 -1.87 -13.05
N ASN A 111 -3.97 -3.06 -12.84
CA ASN A 111 -5.38 -3.34 -13.01
C ASN A 111 -6.10 -3.19 -11.68
N PHE A 112 -7.02 -2.24 -11.60
CA PHE A 112 -7.76 -1.91 -10.39
C PHE A 112 -9.22 -2.40 -10.49
N ALA A 113 -9.40 -3.66 -10.90
CA ALA A 113 -10.70 -4.32 -11.06
C ALA A 113 -11.73 -3.42 -11.76
N ASN A 114 -12.75 -2.96 -11.03
CA ASN A 114 -13.84 -2.14 -11.58
C ASN A 114 -13.44 -0.69 -11.91
N ASN A 115 -12.30 -0.20 -11.41
CA ASN A 115 -11.79 1.15 -11.68
C ASN A 115 -10.96 1.23 -12.97
N GLY A 116 -10.72 0.10 -13.63
CA GLY A 116 -9.99 -0.02 -14.89
C GLY A 116 -8.47 -0.12 -14.71
N THR A 117 -7.76 0.03 -15.82
CA THR A 117 -6.30 -0.07 -15.85
C THR A 117 -5.69 1.33 -15.74
N TRP A 118 -4.66 1.46 -14.91
CA TRP A 118 -3.98 2.71 -14.65
C TRP A 118 -2.49 2.56 -14.90
N ALA A 119 -1.90 3.56 -15.53
CA ALA A 119 -0.47 3.67 -15.74
C ALA A 119 0.11 4.78 -14.86
N ILE A 120 1.23 4.49 -14.20
CA ILE A 120 2.10 5.48 -13.58
C ILE A 120 3.41 5.48 -14.36
N GLU A 121 3.72 6.63 -14.96
CA GLU A 121 5.01 6.89 -15.58
C GLU A 121 5.79 7.90 -14.74
N VAL A 122 6.98 7.52 -14.27
CA VAL A 122 7.90 8.40 -13.53
C VAL A 122 9.16 8.59 -14.36
N THR A 123 9.55 9.84 -14.53
CA THR A 123 10.80 10.28 -15.17
C THR A 123 11.45 11.35 -14.29
N PRO A 124 12.72 11.73 -14.49
CA PRO A 124 13.39 12.75 -13.69
C PRO A 124 12.65 14.10 -13.62
N ASN A 125 11.86 14.43 -14.66
CA ASN A 125 11.24 15.74 -14.80
C ASN A 125 9.72 15.74 -14.58
N ARG A 126 9.07 14.57 -14.54
CA ARG A 126 7.61 14.47 -14.42
C ARG A 126 7.15 13.12 -13.90
N VAL A 127 5.99 13.15 -13.24
CA VAL A 127 5.16 11.99 -12.92
C VAL A 127 3.85 12.14 -13.67
N VAL A 128 3.44 11.11 -14.40
CA VAL A 128 2.16 11.03 -15.11
C VAL A 128 1.36 9.86 -14.54
N ILE A 129 0.10 10.12 -14.20
CA ILE A 129 -0.83 9.11 -13.69
C ILE A 129 -2.09 9.22 -14.54
N GLU A 130 -2.41 8.17 -15.27
CA GLU A 130 -3.55 8.18 -16.19
C GLU A 130 -4.23 6.82 -16.26
N LYS A 131 -5.51 6.86 -16.60
CA LYS A 131 -6.30 5.68 -16.90
C LYS A 131 -6.11 5.31 -18.37
N ILE A 132 -5.78 4.05 -18.64
CA ILE A 132 -5.51 3.51 -19.98
C ILE A 132 -6.49 2.42 -20.40
#